data_AF-A0A971C5V2-F1
#
_entry.id   AF-A0A971C5V2-F1
#
_cell.length_a   1.000
_cell.length_b   1.000
_cell.length_c   1.000
_cell.angle_alpha   90.00
_cell.angle_beta   90.00
_cell.angle_gamma   90.00
#
_symmetry.space_group_name_H-M   'P 1'
#
loop_
_entity.id
_entity.type
_entity.pdbx_description
1 polymer ?
#
loop_
_entity_poly.entity_id
_entity_poly.type
_entity_poly.pdbx_seq_one_letter_code
_entity_poly.pdbx_strand_id
1 'polypeptide(L)'
;MTSRPRVAICYDFDGTLSPGNMQEYGFFSALGKSAKGFWEESKKLVKEVGADQILAYMMLMLERAGEAKIKTRRQDFPEYGKTVEFFPGVEEWFKRINEYGREHGLDIEHYIVSSGLKEIIEGTRIARQFKKIYACSFFYDQNDVARWPAVAVNYTTKTQFLFRIN
;
A
#
# COMPACT_ATOMS: atom_id res chain seq x y z
N MET A 1 7.89 -25.16 27.23
CA MET A 1 8.35 -23.83 26.78
C MET A 1 7.15 -22.89 26.88
N THR A 2 7.21 -21.88 27.73
CA THR A 2 6.16 -20.85 27.79
C THR A 2 6.26 -19.99 26.54
N SER A 3 5.17 -19.86 25.77
CA SER A 3 5.16 -19.00 24.58
C SER A 3 5.32 -17.55 25.01
N ARG A 4 6.21 -16.82 24.35
CA ARG A 4 6.35 -15.37 24.56
C ARG A 4 5.05 -14.65 24.15
N PRO A 5 4.60 -13.62 24.89
CA PRO A 5 3.48 -12.80 24.44
C PRO A 5 3.76 -12.17 23.08
N ARG A 6 2.80 -12.28 22.15
CA ARG A 6 2.86 -11.66 20.82
C ARG A 6 2.37 -10.21 20.89
N VAL A 7 3.11 -9.30 20.27
CA VAL A 7 2.74 -7.89 20.14
C VAL A 7 2.70 -7.54 18.66
N ALA A 8 1.52 -7.17 18.17
CA ALA A 8 1.34 -6.69 16.81
C ALA A 8 1.50 -5.17 16.75
N ILE A 9 2.41 -4.69 15.91
CA ILE A 9 2.51 -3.26 15.58
C ILE A 9 1.96 -3.08 14.16
N CYS A 10 0.91 -2.27 14.06
CA CYS A 10 0.21 -2.00 12.80
C CYS A 10 0.58 -0.60 12.32
N TYR A 11 1.00 -0.49 11.06
CA TYR A 11 1.37 0.77 10.43
C TYR A 11 0.42 1.10 9.29
N ASP A 12 0.13 2.39 9.13
CA ASP A 12 -0.18 2.91 7.80
C ASP A 12 1.13 3.01 6.99
N PHE A 13 1.03 3.34 5.70
CA PHE A 13 2.19 3.40 4.81
C PHE A 13 2.48 4.83 4.33
N ASP A 14 1.60 5.38 3.48
CA ASP A 14 1.75 6.73 2.94
C ASP A 14 1.61 7.77 4.05
N GLY A 15 2.55 8.70 4.15
CA GLY A 15 2.63 9.69 5.22
C GLY A 15 3.04 9.13 6.60
N THR A 16 3.39 7.84 6.69
CA THR A 16 3.81 7.19 7.95
C THR A 16 5.19 6.54 7.83
N LEU A 17 5.35 5.62 6.88
CA LEU A 17 6.64 4.96 6.58
C LEU A 17 7.31 5.62 5.37
N SER A 18 6.51 6.06 4.40
CA SER A 18 6.93 6.84 3.22
C SER A 18 6.46 8.29 3.36
N PRO A 19 7.27 9.29 2.94
CA PRO A 19 6.87 10.70 3.03
C PRO A 19 5.80 11.11 2.01
N GLY A 20 5.75 10.46 0.85
CA GLY A 20 4.75 10.70 -0.19
C GLY A 20 3.83 9.52 -0.43
N ASN A 21 2.82 9.70 -1.29
CA ASN A 21 1.96 8.60 -1.73
C ASN A 21 2.76 7.65 -2.64
N MET A 22 2.71 6.34 -2.38
CA MET A 22 3.49 5.34 -3.12
C MET A 22 3.27 5.37 -4.65
N GLN A 23 2.09 5.78 -5.12
CA GLN A 23 1.76 5.89 -6.55
C GLN A 23 2.52 7.03 -7.24
N GLU A 24 3.01 8.00 -6.47
CA GLU A 24 3.84 9.10 -6.98
C GLU A 24 5.25 8.62 -7.31
N TYR A 25 5.71 7.55 -6.66
CA TYR A 25 7.00 6.90 -6.90
C TYR A 25 6.88 5.95 -8.11
N GLY A 26 7.02 6.52 -9.30
CA GLY A 26 7.20 5.79 -10.55
C GLY A 26 5.92 5.61 -11.38
N PHE A 27 4.76 5.33 -10.78
CA PHE A 27 3.53 5.11 -11.57
C PHE A 27 3.01 6.40 -12.21
N PHE A 28 2.88 7.50 -11.46
CA PHE A 28 2.48 8.79 -12.06
C PHE A 28 3.53 9.36 -13.01
N SER A 29 4.82 9.12 -12.73
CA SER A 29 5.90 9.45 -13.67
C SER A 29 5.74 8.70 -14.99
N ALA A 30 5.47 7.39 -14.94
CA ALA A 30 5.20 6.59 -16.13
C ALA A 30 3.96 7.07 -16.90
N LEU A 31 2.93 7.57 -16.20
CA LEU A 31 1.73 8.18 -16.79
C LEU A 31 1.97 9.53 -17.47
N GLY A 32 3.13 10.15 -17.28
CA GLY A 32 3.39 11.51 -17.78
C GLY A 32 2.47 12.57 -17.16
N LYS A 33 1.81 12.27 -16.03
CA LYS A 33 0.91 13.18 -15.31
C LYS A 33 1.57 13.63 -14.01
N SER A 34 1.31 14.88 -13.61
CA SER A 34 1.67 15.32 -12.27
C SER A 34 0.76 14.66 -11.24
N ALA A 35 1.33 14.27 -10.09
CA ALA A 35 0.59 13.70 -8.97
C ALA A 35 -0.60 14.58 -8.57
N LYS A 36 -0.36 15.90 -8.47
CA LYS A 36 -1.38 16.90 -8.14
C LYS A 36 -2.57 16.85 -9.11
N GLY A 37 -2.30 16.82 -10.42
CA GLY A 37 -3.35 16.78 -11.44
C GLY A 37 -4.19 15.50 -11.35
N PHE A 38 -3.54 14.35 -11.12
CA PHE A 38 -4.25 13.09 -10.92
C PHE A 38 -5.18 13.13 -9.70
N TRP A 39 -4.69 13.64 -8.55
CA TRP A 39 -5.49 13.72 -7.34
C TRP A 39 -6.63 14.74 -7.42
N GLU A 40 -6.45 15.84 -8.14
CA GLU A 40 -7.53 16.80 -8.41
C GLU A 40 -8.64 16.17 -9.26
N GLU A 41 -8.26 15.39 -10.27
CA GLU A 41 -9.18 14.67 -11.14
C GLU A 41 -9.98 13.59 -10.37
N SER A 42 -9.30 12.80 -9.54
CA SER A 42 -9.94 11.82 -8.65
C SER A 42 -10.92 12.48 -7.68
N LYS A 43 -10.54 13.62 -7.07
CA LYS A 43 -11.43 14.39 -6.18
C LYS A 43 -12.63 14.97 -6.91
N LYS A 44 -12.46 15.40 -8.16
CA LYS A 44 -13.57 15.87 -9.00
C LYS A 44 -14.57 14.74 -9.27
N LEU A 45 -14.07 13.57 -9.67
CA LEU A 45 -14.89 12.38 -9.87
C LEU A 45 -15.69 12.02 -8.61
N VAL A 46 -15.03 11.96 -7.44
CA VAL A 46 -15.70 11.71 -6.15
C VAL A 46 -16.87 12.66 -5.91
N LYS A 47 -16.70 13.96 -6.20
CA LYS A 47 -17.75 14.96 -6.02
C LYS A 47 -18.89 14.83 -7.03
N GLU A 48 -18.58 14.51 -8.27
CA GLU A 48 -19.57 14.44 -9.36
C GLU A 48 -20.48 13.22 -9.25
N VAL A 49 -19.94 12.06 -8.84
CA VAL A 49 -20.70 10.80 -8.82
C VAL A 49 -20.90 10.21 -7.42
N GLY A 50 -20.37 10.85 -6.37
CA GLY A 50 -20.49 10.37 -5.00
C GLY A 50 -19.71 9.08 -4.71
N ALA A 51 -18.62 8.83 -5.43
CA ALA A 51 -17.82 7.63 -5.28
C ALA A 51 -16.96 7.63 -3.99
N ASP A 52 -16.67 6.44 -3.46
CA ASP A 52 -15.61 6.28 -2.46
C ASP A 52 -14.26 6.71 -3.05
N GLN A 53 -13.46 7.45 -2.28
CA GLN A 53 -12.21 8.04 -2.75
C GLN A 53 -11.18 6.98 -3.20
N ILE A 54 -11.15 5.82 -2.52
CA ILE A 54 -10.24 4.72 -2.85
C ILE A 54 -10.66 4.09 -4.17
N LEU A 55 -11.95 3.77 -4.31
CA LEU A 55 -12.48 3.22 -5.56
C LEU A 55 -12.28 4.18 -6.73
N ALA A 56 -12.52 5.47 -6.52
CA ALA A 56 -12.37 6.50 -7.54
C ALA A 56 -10.93 6.59 -8.05
N TYR A 57 -9.92 6.65 -7.17
CA TYR A 57 -8.53 6.72 -7.64
C TYR A 57 -8.11 5.41 -8.30
N MET A 58 -8.53 4.25 -7.78
CA MET A 58 -8.14 2.95 -8.35
C MET A 58 -8.70 2.76 -9.76
N MET A 59 -9.95 3.16 -9.99
CA MET A 59 -10.55 3.19 -11.32
C MET A 59 -9.75 4.12 -12.24
N LEU A 60 -9.48 5.34 -11.78
CA LEU A 60 -8.76 6.35 -12.54
C LEU A 60 -7.33 5.91 -12.90
N MET A 61 -6.64 5.17 -12.02
CA MET A 61 -5.35 4.58 -12.32
C MET A 61 -5.42 3.66 -13.55
N LEU A 62 -6.43 2.78 -13.63
CA LEU A 62 -6.57 1.85 -14.75
C LEU A 62 -6.96 2.57 -16.05
N GLU A 63 -7.87 3.55 -15.99
CA GLU A 63 -8.26 4.35 -17.15
C GLU A 63 -7.07 5.09 -17.75
N ARG A 64 -6.33 5.84 -16.90
CA ARG A 64 -5.18 6.62 -17.35
C ARG A 64 -4.02 5.73 -17.82
N ALA A 65 -3.82 4.56 -17.21
CA ALA A 65 -2.84 3.59 -17.70
C ALA A 65 -3.22 3.04 -19.08
N GLY A 66 -4.51 2.77 -19.33
CA GLY A 66 -5.01 2.36 -20.64
C GLY A 66 -4.75 3.41 -21.72
N GLU A 67 -5.06 4.69 -21.44
CA GLU A 67 -4.80 5.82 -22.35
C GLU A 67 -3.31 5.99 -22.66
N ALA A 68 -2.46 5.87 -21.64
CA ALA A 68 -1.01 5.98 -21.76
C ALA A 68 -0.33 4.69 -22.26
N LYS A 69 -1.08 3.62 -22.52
CA LYS A 69 -0.59 2.28 -22.91
C LYS A 69 0.43 1.70 -21.93
N ILE A 70 0.26 1.99 -20.64
CA ILE A 70 1.08 1.44 -19.55
C ILE A 70 0.54 0.08 -19.16
N LYS A 71 1.45 -0.86 -18.95
CA LYS A 71 1.09 -2.20 -18.49
C LYS A 71 0.69 -2.16 -17.03
N THR A 72 -0.46 -2.76 -16.72
CA THR A 72 -1.02 -2.88 -15.37
C THR A 72 -1.11 -4.34 -14.95
N ARG A 73 -0.12 -5.17 -15.34
CA ARG A 73 -0.13 -6.56 -14.90
C ARG A 73 0.31 -6.65 -13.45
N ARG A 74 -0.14 -7.68 -12.74
CA ARG A 74 0.22 -7.91 -11.33
C ARG A 74 1.72 -7.75 -11.06
N GLN A 75 2.54 -8.34 -11.93
CA GLN A 75 4.00 -8.33 -11.82
C GLN A 75 4.65 -6.97 -12.14
N ASP A 76 3.93 -6.04 -12.77
CA ASP A 76 4.48 -4.73 -13.14
C ASP A 76 4.42 -3.75 -11.94
N PHE A 77 3.47 -3.92 -11.01
CA PHE A 77 3.30 -3.04 -9.85
C PHE A 77 4.48 -3.06 -8.84
N PRO A 78 5.07 -4.23 -8.49
CA PRO A 78 6.22 -4.29 -7.58
C PRO A 78 7.43 -3.47 -8.05
N GLU A 79 7.60 -3.24 -9.35
CA GLU A 79 8.70 -2.41 -9.88
C GLU A 79 8.61 -0.95 -9.41
N TYR A 80 7.40 -0.41 -9.25
CA TYR A 80 7.19 0.92 -8.66
C TYR A 80 7.58 0.94 -7.18
N GLY A 81 7.32 -0.15 -6.46
CA GLY A 81 7.68 -0.34 -5.06
C GLY A 81 9.18 -0.20 -4.78
N LYS A 82 10.03 -0.58 -5.74
CA LYS A 82 11.50 -0.46 -5.63
C LYS A 82 11.98 0.98 -5.56
N THR A 83 11.21 1.91 -6.11
CA THR A 83 11.54 3.36 -6.13
C THR A 83 10.99 4.14 -4.95
N VAL A 84 10.24 3.48 -4.04
CA VAL A 84 9.67 4.12 -2.86
C VAL A 84 10.78 4.50 -1.88
N GLU A 85 10.73 5.76 -1.44
CA GLU A 85 11.58 6.30 -0.39
C GLU A 85 10.90 6.23 0.97
N PHE A 86 11.69 6.23 2.05
CA PHE A 86 11.18 6.14 3.41
C PHE A 86 11.65 7.33 4.25
N PHE A 87 10.93 7.61 5.33
CA PHE A 87 11.44 8.52 6.33
C PHE A 87 12.79 8.02 6.92
N PRO A 88 13.70 8.93 7.28
CA PRO A 88 14.97 8.53 7.90
C PRO A 88 14.76 7.62 9.12
N GLY A 89 15.45 6.48 9.14
CA GLY A 89 15.41 5.51 10.25
C GLY A 89 14.37 4.40 10.13
N VAL A 90 13.48 4.44 9.12
CA VAL A 90 12.44 3.40 8.92
C VAL A 90 13.05 2.04 8.59
N GLU A 91 14.13 1.98 7.82
CA GLU A 91 14.74 0.69 7.47
C GLU A 91 15.39 0.01 8.68
N GLU A 92 15.95 0.79 9.61
CA GLU A 92 16.56 0.33 10.86
C GLU A 92 15.52 0.04 11.96
N TRP A 93 14.35 0.69 11.89
CA TRP A 93 13.29 0.61 12.90
C TRP A 93 12.90 -0.83 13.25
N PHE A 94 12.63 -1.66 12.23
CA PHE A 94 12.14 -3.03 12.41
C PHE A 94 13.12 -3.90 13.19
N LYS A 95 14.42 -3.82 12.86
CA LYS A 95 15.45 -4.56 13.58
C LYS A 95 15.52 -4.11 15.04
N ARG A 96 15.53 -2.80 15.27
CA ARG A 96 15.65 -2.20 16.62
C ARG A 96 14.49 -2.60 17.52
N ILE A 97 13.26 -2.53 17.02
CA ILE A 97 12.08 -2.86 17.83
C ILE A 97 11.95 -4.38 18.08
N ASN A 98 12.39 -5.21 17.12
CA ASN A 98 12.48 -6.66 17.32
C ASN A 98 13.54 -7.04 18.36
N GLU A 99 14.69 -6.37 18.36
CA GLU A 99 15.70 -6.50 19.41
C GLU A 99 15.14 -6.12 20.78
N TYR A 100 14.52 -4.95 20.88
CA TYR A 100 13.89 -4.48 22.11
C TYR A 100 12.83 -5.46 22.63
N GLY A 101 11.95 -5.96 21.76
CA GLY A 101 10.95 -6.95 22.14
C GLY A 101 11.57 -8.24 22.66
N ARG A 102 12.62 -8.76 22.00
CA ARG A 102 13.32 -9.97 22.44
C ARG A 102 13.96 -9.81 23.82
N GLU A 103 14.57 -8.65 24.10
CA GLU A 103 15.15 -8.33 25.41
C GLU A 103 14.10 -8.33 26.53
N HIS A 104 12.85 -8.00 26.21
CA HIS A 104 11.73 -7.98 27.15
C HIS A 104 10.86 -9.25 27.10
N GLY A 105 11.32 -10.30 26.42
CA GLY A 105 10.60 -11.57 26.33
C GLY A 105 9.31 -11.50 25.50
N LEU A 106 9.21 -10.54 24.58
CA LEU A 106 8.10 -10.36 23.65
C LEU A 106 8.45 -10.92 22.25
N ASP A 107 7.43 -11.32 21.51
CA ASP A 107 7.51 -11.64 20.08
C ASP A 107 6.81 -10.54 19.27
N ILE A 108 7.58 -9.75 18.54
CA ILE A 108 7.07 -8.56 17.82
C ILE A 108 6.72 -8.96 16.39
N GLU A 109 5.54 -8.54 15.94
CA GLU A 109 5.08 -8.75 14.58
C GLU A 109 4.65 -7.43 13.95
N HIS A 110 5.04 -7.23 12.69
CA HIS A 110 4.74 -6.02 11.95
C HIS A 110 3.64 -6.26 10.91
N TYR A 111 2.70 -5.34 10.83
CA TYR A 111 1.57 -5.40 9.92
C TYR A 111 1.36 -4.08 9.20
N ILE A 112 1.00 -4.13 7.91
CA ILE A 112 0.50 -2.95 7.19
C ILE A 112 -1.02 -2.98 7.17
N VAL A 113 -1.63 -1.82 7.42
CA VAL A 113 -3.05 -1.54 7.18
C VAL A 113 -3.16 -0.20 6.45
N SER A 114 -3.13 -0.25 5.11
CA SER A 114 -2.96 0.95 4.28
C SER A 114 -4.00 1.08 3.17
N SER A 115 -4.23 2.32 2.75
CA SER A 115 -5.06 2.67 1.58
C SER A 115 -4.29 2.65 0.26
N GLY A 116 -2.97 2.45 0.31
CA GLY A 116 -2.12 2.24 -0.86
C GLY A 116 -2.32 0.87 -1.53
N LEU A 117 -1.61 0.62 -2.63
CA LEU A 117 -1.69 -0.63 -3.38
C LEU A 117 -0.75 -1.69 -2.80
N LYS A 118 -1.31 -2.84 -2.44
CA LYS A 118 -0.62 -3.99 -1.86
C LYS A 118 0.59 -4.41 -2.70
N GLU A 119 0.40 -4.55 -4.01
CA GLU A 119 1.44 -5.03 -4.92
C GLU A 119 2.63 -4.06 -5.03
N ILE A 120 2.39 -2.76 -4.86
CA ILE A 120 3.46 -1.76 -4.78
C ILE A 120 4.21 -1.92 -3.44
N ILE A 121 3.49 -2.04 -2.32
CA ILE A 121 4.09 -2.23 -0.99
C ILE A 121 4.93 -3.52 -0.95
N GLU A 122 4.47 -4.60 -1.59
CA GLU A 122 5.18 -5.87 -1.69
C GLU A 122 6.50 -5.75 -2.47
N GLY A 123 6.62 -4.78 -3.38
CA GLY A 123 7.85 -4.49 -4.11
C GLY A 123 8.90 -3.68 -3.33
N THR A 124 8.58 -3.22 -2.13
CA THR A 124 9.44 -2.31 -1.35
C THR A 124 10.57 -3.03 -0.61
N ARG A 125 11.64 -2.30 -0.26
CA ARG A 125 12.79 -2.81 0.52
C ARG A 125 12.40 -3.31 1.92
N ILE A 126 11.29 -2.79 2.46
CA ILE A 126 10.78 -3.14 3.79
C ILE A 126 9.66 -4.20 3.75
N ALA A 127 9.21 -4.65 2.57
CA ALA A 127 8.10 -5.59 2.44
C ALA A 127 8.28 -6.86 3.28
N ARG A 128 9.50 -7.39 3.30
CA ARG A 128 9.90 -8.59 4.06
C ARG A 128 9.81 -8.45 5.58
N GLN A 129 9.66 -7.23 6.10
CA GLN A 129 9.54 -6.99 7.53
C GLN A 129 8.13 -7.30 8.04
N PHE A 130 7.13 -7.27 7.15
CA PHE A 130 5.73 -7.42 7.52
C PHE A 130 5.29 -8.88 7.48
N LYS A 131 4.66 -9.33 8.56
CA LYS A 131 3.99 -10.63 8.61
C LYS A 131 2.79 -10.67 7.67
N LYS A 132 2.08 -9.54 7.52
CA LYS A 132 1.00 -9.41 6.53
C LYS A 132 0.77 -7.96 6.12
N ILE A 133 0.40 -7.79 4.85
CA ILE A 133 0.04 -6.50 4.26
C ILE A 133 -1.45 -6.52 3.93
N TYR A 134 -2.22 -5.71 4.66
CA TYR A 134 -3.61 -5.40 4.37
C TYR A 134 -3.67 -4.05 3.66
N ALA A 135 -3.92 -4.09 2.36
CA ALA A 135 -3.92 -2.91 1.50
C ALA A 135 -4.87 -3.09 0.33
N CYS A 136 -5.09 -2.03 -0.44
CA CYS A 136 -5.91 -2.08 -1.65
C CYS A 136 -5.27 -2.99 -2.69
N SER A 137 -6.07 -3.70 -3.49
CA SER A 137 -5.55 -4.56 -4.55
C SER A 137 -6.53 -4.66 -5.70
N PHE A 138 -6.03 -5.04 -6.86
CA PHE A 138 -6.85 -5.28 -8.04
C PHE A 138 -7.26 -6.75 -8.16
N PHE A 139 -8.40 -6.96 -8.81
CA PHE A 139 -8.76 -8.20 -9.48
C PHE A 139 -8.06 -8.19 -10.84
N TYR A 140 -7.49 -9.34 -11.20
CA TYR A 140 -6.73 -9.52 -12.42
C TYR A 140 -7.40 -10.59 -13.29
N ASP A 141 -7.40 -10.36 -14.60
CA ASP A 141 -7.94 -11.33 -15.56
C ASP A 141 -6.98 -12.51 -15.80
N GLN A 142 -7.35 -13.43 -16.69
CA GLN A 142 -6.55 -14.61 -17.04
C GLN A 142 -5.17 -14.31 -17.64
N ASN A 143 -4.89 -13.05 -18.02
CA ASN A 143 -3.59 -12.60 -18.51
C ASN A 143 -2.85 -11.76 -17.46
N ASP A 144 -3.27 -11.84 -16.20
CA ASP A 144 -2.75 -11.05 -15.06
C ASP A 144 -2.89 -9.54 -15.24
N VAL A 145 -3.83 -9.05 -16.05
CA VAL A 145 -4.08 -7.60 -16.24
C VAL A 145 -5.11 -7.11 -15.24
N ALA A 146 -4.82 -6.02 -14.52
CA ALA A 146 -5.74 -5.42 -13.56
C ALA A 146 -7.02 -4.91 -14.23
N ARG A 147 -8.19 -5.28 -13.69
CA ARG A 147 -9.50 -4.93 -14.26
C ARG A 147 -10.42 -4.17 -13.30
N TRP A 148 -10.34 -4.45 -12.01
CA TRP A 148 -11.30 -3.93 -11.03
C TRP A 148 -10.70 -3.88 -9.63
N PRO A 149 -11.09 -2.97 -8.73
CA PRO A 149 -10.71 -3.05 -7.32
C PRO A 149 -11.22 -4.35 -6.67
N ALA A 150 -10.30 -5.24 -6.26
CA ALA A 150 -10.66 -6.46 -5.51
C ALA A 150 -10.82 -6.15 -4.02
N VAL A 151 -9.95 -5.31 -3.48
CA VAL A 151 -9.99 -4.85 -2.09
C VAL A 151 -9.79 -3.34 -2.09
N ALA A 152 -10.68 -2.64 -1.42
CA ALA A 152 -10.53 -1.22 -1.12
C ALA A 152 -10.44 -1.05 0.40
N VAL A 153 -9.34 -0.47 0.87
CA VAL A 153 -9.10 -0.15 2.28
C VAL A 153 -9.17 1.36 2.42
N ASN A 154 -10.30 1.85 2.89
CA ASN A 154 -10.52 3.26 3.26
C ASN A 154 -10.38 3.46 4.78
N TYR A 155 -10.46 4.71 5.24
CA TYR A 155 -10.26 5.09 6.65
C TYR A 155 -11.07 4.24 7.63
N THR A 156 -12.34 3.99 7.34
CA THR A 156 -13.23 3.22 8.21
C THR A 156 -12.94 1.72 8.16
N THR A 157 -12.64 1.18 6.98
CA THR A 157 -12.38 -0.26 6.80
C THR A 157 -11.03 -0.69 7.33
N LYS A 158 -10.06 0.22 7.54
CA LYS A 158 -8.79 -0.10 8.25
C LYS A 158 -9.05 -0.82 9.58
N THR A 159 -10.05 -0.39 10.35
CA THR A 159 -10.44 -1.03 11.62
C THR A 159 -10.86 -2.49 11.42
N GLN A 160 -11.56 -2.83 10.34
CA GLN A 160 -11.94 -4.22 10.03
C GLN A 160 -10.70 -5.12 9.86
N PHE A 161 -9.62 -4.60 9.27
CA PHE A 161 -8.41 -5.37 9.03
C PHE A 161 -7.58 -5.58 10.31
N LEU A 162 -7.69 -4.70 11.31
CA LEU A 162 -7.10 -4.93 12.63
C LEU A 162 -7.68 -6.19 13.28
N PHE A 163 -8.99 -6.43 13.15
CA PHE A 163 -9.64 -7.65 13.65
C PHE A 163 -9.28 -8.93 12.89
N ARG A 164 -8.48 -8.84 11.82
CA ARG A 164 -7.97 -10.01 11.08
C ARG A 164 -6.57 -10.43 11.53
N ILE A 165 -6.01 -9.77 12.54
CA ILE A 165 -4.71 -10.10 13.12
C ILE A 165 -4.93 -11.04 14.30
N ASN A 166 -4.42 -12.27 14.21
CA ASN A 166 -4.55 -13.35 15.19
C ASN A 166 -3.18 -13.94 15.57
#